data_AF-A0A9E6W9F6-F1
#
_entry.id   AF-A0A9E6W9F6-F1
#
_cell.length_a   1.000
_cell.length_b   1.000
_cell.length_c   1.000
_cell.angle_alpha   90.00
_cell.angle_beta   90.00
_cell.angle_gamma   90.00
#
_symmetry.space_group_name_H-M   'P 1'
#
loop_
_entity.id
_entity.type
_entity.pdbx_description
1 polymer ?
#
loop_
_entity_poly.entity_id
_entity_poly.type
_entity_poly.pdbx_seq_one_letter_code
_entity_poly.pdbx_strand_id
1 'polypeptide(L)'
;MEFKKQSFGVIIATRNIFNFKLAVEARAKVLDKLTKMGFDTVILPGEETPTGNIEGYEDAVKCAKYFKQHADKIEGIIVVLPNFGDELGVVNSIKMAGLNVPVLVQAVDDDNDKVDVKSRRDAFCGKLSVCNNLYQYGIKFTDTESHTYSLDSDAFKRDIIKFAGICRVVKGLKGLRVGAVGTRPIGFQTMRFSEKILQQADITVVPVDMSEIIG
;
A
#
# COMPACT_ATOMS: atom_id res chain seq x y z
N MET A 1 11.65 -17.35 -16.28
CA MET A 1 10.72 -16.27 -15.92
C MET A 1 11.58 -15.15 -15.36
N GLU A 2 11.70 -14.03 -16.07
CA GLU A 2 12.50 -12.89 -15.60
C GLU A 2 11.74 -12.22 -14.45
N PHE A 3 12.30 -12.23 -13.24
CA PHE A 3 11.65 -11.62 -12.08
C PHE A 3 11.77 -10.10 -12.20
N LYS A 4 10.73 -9.46 -12.73
CA LYS A 4 10.61 -7.99 -12.71
C LYS A 4 10.66 -7.51 -11.26
N LYS A 5 11.44 -6.46 -11.00
CA LYS A 5 11.48 -5.81 -9.69
C LYS A 5 10.07 -5.37 -9.28
N GLN A 6 9.68 -5.71 -8.07
CA GLN A 6 8.40 -5.31 -7.49
C GLN A 6 8.43 -3.80 -7.24
N SER A 7 7.33 -3.11 -7.61
CA SER A 7 7.24 -1.65 -7.51
C SER A 7 6.09 -1.20 -6.63
N PHE A 8 6.33 -0.15 -5.85
CA PHE A 8 5.33 0.43 -4.94
C PHE A 8 4.96 1.86 -5.31
N GLY A 9 3.68 2.21 -5.16
CA GLY A 9 3.25 3.59 -5.09
C GLY A 9 3.65 4.16 -3.72
N VAL A 10 4.32 5.31 -3.68
CA VAL A 10 4.74 5.92 -2.41
C VAL A 10 4.04 7.25 -2.22
N ILE A 11 3.39 7.42 -1.08
CA ILE A 11 2.76 8.66 -0.63
C ILE A 11 3.50 9.12 0.62
N ILE A 12 4.17 10.26 0.52
CA ILE A 12 4.66 10.99 1.69
C ILE A 12 3.64 12.09 1.96
N ALA A 13 3.04 12.10 3.14
CA ALA A 13 2.01 13.09 3.48
C ALA A 13 2.53 14.10 4.51
N THR A 14 2.07 15.34 4.39
CA THR A 14 2.32 16.38 5.36
C THR A 14 1.11 17.30 5.46
N ARG A 15 1.18 18.32 6.31
CA ARG A 15 0.10 19.29 6.50
C ARG A 15 0.69 20.67 6.71
N ASN A 16 0.03 21.66 6.12
CA ASN A 16 0.46 23.06 6.04
C ASN A 16 0.88 23.73 7.38
N ILE A 17 0.38 23.26 8.52
CA ILE A 17 0.74 23.79 9.84
C ILE A 17 2.00 23.13 10.45
N PHE A 18 2.58 22.12 9.79
CA PHE A 18 3.77 21.40 10.22
C PHE A 18 4.96 21.67 9.28
N ASN A 19 6.17 21.40 9.78
CA ASN A 19 7.39 21.63 9.02
C ASN A 19 7.54 20.61 7.88
N PHE A 20 7.28 21.07 6.65
CA PHE A 20 7.37 20.25 5.44
C PHE A 20 8.78 19.70 5.16
N LYS A 21 9.86 20.27 5.74
CA LYS A 21 11.22 19.76 5.56
C LYS A 21 11.37 18.32 6.04
N LEU A 22 10.65 17.96 7.10
CA LEU A 22 10.61 16.59 7.62
C LEU A 22 10.05 15.62 6.58
N ALA A 23 9.11 16.07 5.75
CA ALA A 23 8.56 15.29 4.65
C ALA A 23 9.54 15.18 3.47
N VAL A 24 10.25 16.26 3.14
CA VAL A 24 11.31 16.22 2.12
C VAL A 24 12.44 15.25 2.50
N GLU A 25 12.89 15.29 3.76
CA GLU A 25 13.90 14.36 4.29
C GLU A 25 13.41 12.92 4.27
N ALA A 26 12.17 12.68 4.73
CA ALA A 26 11.56 11.36 4.71
C ALA A 26 11.41 10.81 3.29
N ARG A 27 11.00 11.66 2.32
CA ARG A 27 10.91 11.29 0.90
C ARG A 27 12.25 10.76 0.39
N ALA A 28 13.34 11.51 0.60
CA ALA A 28 14.67 11.09 0.17
C ALA A 28 15.08 9.76 0.82
N LYS A 29 14.90 9.63 2.14
CA LYS A 29 15.23 8.41 2.90
C LYS A 29 14.45 7.18 2.43
N VAL A 30 13.14 7.30 2.23
CA VAL A 30 12.27 6.20 1.82
C VAL A 30 12.67 5.70 0.44
N LEU A 31 12.89 6.61 -0.53
CA LEU A 31 13.26 6.24 -1.90
C LEU A 31 14.63 5.57 -1.96
N ASP A 32 15.63 6.09 -1.22
CA ASP A 32 16.96 5.46 -1.11
C ASP A 32 16.87 4.05 -0.51
N LYS A 33 16.12 3.89 0.59
CA LYS A 33 15.95 2.59 1.25
C LYS A 33 15.24 1.58 0.37
N LEU A 34 14.13 1.94 -0.25
CA LEU A 34 13.40 1.05 -1.16
C LEU A 34 14.28 0.61 -2.34
N THR A 35 15.06 1.53 -2.90
CA THR A 35 16.03 1.23 -3.95
C THR A 35 17.12 0.26 -3.47
N LYS A 36 17.73 0.51 -2.31
CA LYS A 36 18.74 -0.38 -1.70
C LYS A 36 18.19 -1.77 -1.35
N MET A 37 16.90 -1.84 -1.04
CA MET A 37 16.19 -3.10 -0.81
C MET A 37 15.82 -3.84 -2.11
N GLY A 38 16.07 -3.23 -3.28
CA GLY A 38 15.81 -3.83 -4.58
C GLY A 38 14.39 -3.62 -5.12
N PHE A 39 13.64 -2.68 -4.56
CA PHE A 39 12.29 -2.33 -5.00
C PHE A 39 12.31 -1.09 -5.90
N ASP A 40 11.40 -1.06 -6.86
CA ASP A 40 11.12 0.13 -7.65
C ASP A 40 10.03 0.97 -6.98
N THR A 41 9.95 2.25 -7.33
CA THR A 41 9.00 3.18 -6.71
C THR A 41 8.33 4.06 -7.76
N VAL A 42 7.03 4.28 -7.57
CA VAL A 42 6.24 5.28 -8.29
C VAL A 42 5.80 6.32 -7.27
N ILE A 43 6.33 7.52 -7.37
CA ILE A 43 6.00 8.66 -6.51
C ILE A 43 5.75 9.88 -7.40
N LEU A 44 4.75 10.69 -7.07
CA LEU A 44 4.50 11.95 -7.78
C LEU A 44 5.78 12.81 -7.80
N PRO A 45 6.23 13.34 -8.95
CA PRO A 45 7.41 14.19 -9.02
C PRO A 45 7.35 15.35 -8.03
N GLY A 46 8.49 15.71 -7.45
CA GLY A 46 8.52 16.70 -6.37
C GLY A 46 8.10 18.10 -6.84
N GLU A 47 8.34 18.41 -8.12
CA GLU A 47 7.98 19.71 -8.70
C GLU A 47 6.46 19.91 -8.88
N GLU A 48 5.67 18.83 -8.80
CA GLU A 48 4.22 18.88 -9.03
C GLU A 48 3.45 19.42 -7.81
N THR A 49 4.07 19.54 -6.64
CA THR A 49 3.43 20.05 -5.42
C THR A 49 4.31 21.09 -4.72
N PRO A 50 3.75 22.04 -3.94
CA PRO A 50 4.54 23.10 -3.30
C PRO A 50 5.63 22.60 -2.36
N THR A 51 5.41 21.44 -1.73
CA THR A 51 6.32 20.84 -0.74
C THR A 51 7.03 19.58 -1.24
N GLY A 52 6.78 19.19 -2.50
CA GLY A 52 7.18 17.90 -3.06
C GLY A 52 6.53 16.69 -2.39
N ASN A 53 5.51 16.88 -1.55
CA ASN A 53 4.78 15.84 -0.85
C ASN A 53 3.26 16.13 -0.94
N ILE A 54 2.43 15.23 -0.43
CA ILE A 54 0.98 15.40 -0.45
C ILE A 54 0.55 16.25 0.76
N GLU A 55 0.03 17.45 0.51
CA GLU A 55 -0.40 18.41 1.53
C GLU A 55 -1.86 18.90 1.31
N GLY A 56 -2.66 18.14 0.56
CA GLY A 56 -4.08 18.46 0.40
C GLY A 56 -4.74 17.79 -0.80
N TYR A 57 -5.95 18.25 -1.10
CA TYR A 57 -6.79 17.68 -2.16
C TYR A 57 -6.18 17.87 -3.56
N GLU A 58 -5.65 19.04 -3.89
CA GLU A 58 -5.08 19.30 -5.22
C GLU A 58 -3.89 18.38 -5.52
N ASP A 59 -3.01 18.19 -4.53
CA ASP A 59 -1.89 17.25 -4.62
C ASP A 59 -2.39 15.81 -4.79
N ALA A 60 -3.48 15.46 -4.10
CA ALA A 60 -4.10 14.14 -4.19
C ALA A 60 -4.64 13.84 -5.58
N VAL A 61 -5.26 14.83 -6.25
CA VAL A 61 -5.73 14.68 -7.63
C VAL A 61 -4.55 14.39 -8.57
N LYS A 62 -3.44 15.10 -8.42
CA LYS A 62 -2.22 14.87 -9.20
C LYS A 62 -1.63 13.50 -8.92
N CYS A 63 -1.50 13.13 -7.64
CA CYS A 63 -1.00 11.82 -7.23
C CYS A 63 -1.85 10.68 -7.76
N ALA A 64 -3.18 10.80 -7.67
CA ALA A 64 -4.11 9.80 -8.17
C ALA A 64 -3.97 9.60 -9.68
N LYS A 65 -3.88 10.70 -10.44
CA LYS A 65 -3.66 10.66 -11.89
C LYS A 65 -2.34 9.99 -12.23
N TYR A 66 -1.27 10.36 -11.51
CA TYR A 66 0.06 9.79 -11.72
C TYR A 66 0.10 8.28 -11.40
N PHE A 67 -0.53 7.86 -10.30
CA PHE A 67 -0.65 6.44 -9.94
C PHE A 67 -1.47 5.67 -10.96
N LYS A 68 -2.57 6.24 -11.46
CA LYS A 68 -3.40 5.62 -12.49
C LYS A 68 -2.65 5.44 -13.82
N GLN A 69 -1.78 6.38 -14.19
CA GLN A 69 -0.92 6.26 -15.37
C GLN A 69 0.13 5.15 -15.26
N HIS A 70 0.45 4.73 -14.03
CA HIS A 70 1.47 3.71 -13.72
C HIS A 70 0.85 2.48 -13.04
N ALA A 71 -0.46 2.27 -13.23
CA ALA A 71 -1.23 1.24 -12.55
C ALA A 71 -0.68 -0.18 -12.75
N ASP A 72 -0.12 -0.45 -13.93
CA ASP A 72 0.49 -1.72 -14.32
C ASP A 72 1.78 -2.04 -13.55
N LYS A 73 2.43 -1.02 -12.98
CA LYS A 73 3.67 -1.15 -12.22
C LYS A 73 3.41 -1.28 -10.72
N ILE A 74 2.38 -0.61 -10.20
CA ILE A 74 2.15 -0.50 -8.75
C ILE A 74 1.51 -1.79 -8.21
N GLU A 75 2.22 -2.50 -7.33
CA GLU A 75 1.73 -3.72 -6.68
C GLU A 75 1.19 -3.48 -5.26
N GLY A 76 1.45 -2.30 -4.69
CA GLY A 76 1.02 -1.87 -3.37
C GLY A 76 1.33 -0.40 -3.16
N ILE A 77 0.63 0.23 -2.22
CA ILE A 77 0.84 1.64 -1.85
C ILE A 77 1.42 1.71 -0.44
N ILE A 78 2.49 2.49 -0.27
CA ILE A 78 3.10 2.76 1.01
C ILE A 78 2.84 4.22 1.35
N VAL A 79 2.09 4.46 2.44
CA VAL A 79 1.86 5.78 3.02
C VAL A 79 2.86 5.99 4.15
N VAL A 80 3.62 7.07 4.10
CA VAL A 80 4.60 7.45 5.12
C VAL A 80 4.22 8.81 5.70
N LEU A 81 4.12 8.84 7.02
CA LEU A 81 3.74 10.00 7.81
C LEU A 81 4.95 10.47 8.64
N PRO A 82 5.75 11.41 8.13
CA PRO A 82 6.87 12.00 8.84
C PRO A 82 6.45 13.06 9.86
N ASN A 83 5.22 13.55 9.78
CA ASN A 83 4.52 14.41 10.71
C ASN A 83 3.00 14.16 10.62
N PHE A 84 2.16 15.07 11.12
CA PHE A 84 0.71 14.98 10.93
C PHE A 84 0.35 15.14 9.44
N GLY A 85 0.21 14.02 8.72
CA GLY A 85 -0.15 14.04 7.30
C GLY A 85 -1.61 14.41 7.06
N ASP A 86 -1.88 15.06 5.94
CA ASP A 86 -3.23 15.41 5.53
C ASP A 86 -4.07 14.18 5.16
N GLU A 87 -5.04 13.81 5.99
CA GLU A 87 -5.83 12.60 5.77
C GLU A 87 -6.69 12.64 4.50
N LEU A 88 -7.20 13.81 4.11
CA LEU A 88 -7.97 13.95 2.87
C LEU A 88 -7.06 13.78 1.66
N GLY A 89 -5.85 14.32 1.70
CA GLY A 89 -4.84 14.17 0.67
C GLY A 89 -4.49 12.69 0.44
N VAL A 90 -4.21 11.95 1.52
CA VAL A 90 -3.89 10.51 1.44
C VAL A 90 -5.07 9.70 0.90
N VAL A 91 -6.25 9.84 1.49
CA VAL A 91 -7.43 9.02 1.13
C VAL A 91 -7.86 9.29 -0.30
N ASN A 92 -7.90 10.55 -0.74
CA ASN A 92 -8.30 10.88 -2.11
C ASN A 92 -7.27 10.40 -3.14
N SER A 93 -5.97 10.45 -2.82
CA SER A 93 -4.91 9.92 -3.70
C SER A 93 -5.17 8.46 -4.04
N ILE A 94 -5.49 7.66 -3.01
CA ILE A 94 -5.71 6.21 -3.15
C ILE A 94 -7.07 5.93 -3.79
N LYS A 95 -8.13 6.59 -3.31
CA LYS A 95 -9.50 6.37 -3.78
C LYS A 95 -9.65 6.70 -5.27
N MET A 96 -9.12 7.84 -5.70
CA MET A 96 -9.22 8.29 -7.08
C MET A 96 -8.30 7.51 -8.03
N ALA A 97 -7.16 7.01 -7.54
CA ALA A 97 -6.29 6.15 -8.34
C ALA A 97 -6.98 4.82 -8.69
N GLY A 98 -7.80 4.27 -7.77
CA GLY A 98 -8.65 3.12 -8.05
C GLY A 98 -7.90 1.81 -8.36
N LEU A 99 -6.67 1.66 -7.87
CA LEU A 99 -5.79 0.55 -8.23
C LEU A 99 -6.17 -0.80 -7.61
N ASN A 100 -6.93 -0.79 -6.51
CA ASN A 100 -7.32 -2.00 -5.76
C ASN A 100 -6.10 -2.89 -5.43
N VAL A 101 -5.07 -2.29 -4.82
CA VAL A 101 -3.84 -2.93 -4.33
C VAL A 101 -3.72 -2.73 -2.81
N PRO A 102 -2.95 -3.56 -2.09
CA PRO A 102 -2.73 -3.38 -0.65
C PRO A 102 -2.15 -2.00 -0.31
N VAL A 103 -2.48 -1.49 0.89
CA VAL A 103 -1.97 -0.22 1.42
C VAL A 103 -1.29 -0.48 2.76
N LEU A 104 -0.07 0.03 2.95
CA LEU A 104 0.68 0.03 4.22
C LEU A 104 0.75 1.47 4.77
N VAL A 105 0.52 1.65 6.07
CA VAL A 105 0.64 2.97 6.73
C VAL A 105 1.76 2.96 7.77
N GLN A 106 2.79 3.76 7.53
CA GLN A 106 3.95 3.96 8.41
C GLN A 106 3.95 5.39 8.97
N ALA A 107 4.33 5.53 10.24
CA ALA A 107 4.54 6.82 10.88
C ALA A 107 5.90 6.89 11.56
N VAL A 108 6.57 8.03 11.41
CA VAL A 108 7.92 8.27 11.97
C VAL A 108 7.80 8.73 13.41
N ASP A 109 8.66 8.21 14.28
CA ASP A 109 8.73 8.61 15.69
C ASP A 109 9.25 10.03 15.88
N ASP A 110 8.78 10.70 16.93
CA ASP A 110 9.35 11.96 17.39
C ASP A 110 10.76 11.75 17.95
N ASP A 111 11.61 12.75 17.81
CA ASP A 111 12.87 12.81 18.54
C ASP A 111 12.57 13.32 19.96
N ASN A 112 12.93 12.55 21.00
CA ASN A 112 12.63 12.89 22.40
C ASN A 112 13.02 14.33 22.79
N ASP A 113 14.11 14.85 22.22
CA ASP A 113 14.64 16.18 22.54
C ASP A 113 14.13 17.29 21.60
N LYS A 114 13.26 16.98 20.62
CA LYS A 114 12.79 17.93 19.60
C LYS A 114 11.26 18.03 19.53
N VAL A 115 10.64 18.26 20.69
CA VAL A 115 9.18 18.41 20.83
C VAL A 115 8.69 19.86 20.66
N ASP A 116 9.56 20.78 20.23
CA ASP A 116 9.17 22.17 19.97
C ASP A 116 8.29 22.28 18.71
N VAL A 117 7.59 23.41 18.58
CA VAL A 117 6.61 23.64 17.50
C VAL A 117 7.21 23.45 16.09
N LYS A 118 8.50 23.73 15.89
CA LYS A 118 9.15 23.65 14.58
C LYS A 118 9.66 22.25 14.24
N SER A 119 9.90 21.41 15.25
CA SER A 119 10.58 20.12 15.09
C SER A 119 9.68 18.92 15.38
N ARG A 120 8.59 19.12 16.13
CA ARG A 120 7.62 18.06 16.43
C ARG A 120 7.00 17.49 15.16
N ARG A 121 6.79 16.17 15.15
CA ARG A 121 6.16 15.44 14.04
C ARG A 121 4.67 15.29 14.28
N ASP A 122 4.26 14.85 15.47
CA ASP A 122 2.86 14.47 15.75
C ASP A 122 2.32 13.42 14.75
N ALA A 123 3.22 12.56 14.27
CA ALA A 123 2.92 11.59 13.21
C ALA A 123 2.00 10.46 13.67
N PHE A 124 2.02 10.11 14.96
CA PHE A 124 1.13 9.08 15.48
C PHE A 124 -0.34 9.51 15.44
N CYS A 125 -0.64 10.74 15.88
CA CYS A 125 -1.99 11.31 15.77
C CYS A 125 -2.41 11.42 14.29
N GLY A 126 -1.49 11.83 13.42
CA GLY A 126 -1.69 11.81 11.97
C GLY A 126 -2.04 10.41 11.44
N LYS A 127 -1.34 9.37 11.90
CA LYS A 127 -1.61 7.97 11.54
C LYS A 127 -3.00 7.53 11.95
N LEU A 128 -3.42 7.84 13.17
CA LEU A 128 -4.78 7.53 13.64
C LEU A 128 -5.82 8.24 12.77
N SER A 129 -5.61 9.51 12.42
CA SER A 129 -6.48 10.29 11.54
C SER A 129 -6.60 9.66 10.14
N VAL A 130 -5.46 9.38 9.51
CA VAL A 130 -5.37 8.75 8.18
C VAL A 130 -6.04 7.38 8.18
N CYS A 131 -5.71 6.50 9.12
CA CYS A 131 -6.26 5.14 9.21
C CYS A 131 -7.77 5.16 9.45
N ASN A 132 -8.26 6.07 10.30
CA ASN A 132 -9.70 6.25 10.51
C ASN A 132 -10.41 6.69 9.22
N ASN A 133 -9.78 7.57 8.43
CA ASN A 133 -10.36 8.02 7.18
C ASN A 133 -10.32 6.92 6.09
N LEU A 134 -9.24 6.13 6.01
CA LEU A 134 -9.19 4.92 5.16
C LEU A 134 -10.32 3.95 5.50
N TYR A 135 -10.57 3.71 6.80
CA TYR A 135 -11.67 2.88 7.27
C TYR A 135 -13.04 3.42 6.82
N GLN A 136 -13.30 4.72 6.99
CA GLN A 136 -14.55 5.35 6.57
C GLN A 136 -14.81 5.25 5.05
N TYR A 137 -13.75 5.30 4.23
CA TYR A 137 -13.85 5.18 2.77
C TYR A 137 -13.86 3.73 2.26
N GLY A 138 -13.80 2.75 3.17
CA GLY A 138 -13.76 1.33 2.83
C GLY A 138 -12.45 0.90 2.15
N ILE A 139 -11.36 1.64 2.36
CA ILE A 139 -10.04 1.31 1.82
C ILE A 139 -9.35 0.37 2.79
N LYS A 140 -9.06 -0.85 2.34
CA LYS A 140 -8.35 -1.85 3.14
C LYS A 140 -6.87 -1.45 3.25
N PHE A 141 -6.35 -1.45 4.48
CA PHE A 141 -4.96 -1.15 4.77
C PHE A 141 -4.42 -2.10 5.83
N THR A 142 -3.10 -2.08 6.01
CA THR A 142 -2.40 -2.74 7.10
C THR A 142 -1.44 -1.76 7.74
N ASP A 143 -1.19 -1.94 9.04
CA ASP A 143 -0.25 -1.13 9.80
C ASP A 143 1.11 -1.82 9.92
N THR A 144 2.11 -1.00 10.23
CA THR A 144 3.44 -1.42 10.67
C THR A 144 3.42 -2.17 12.01
N GLU A 145 4.50 -2.91 12.32
CA GLU A 145 4.66 -3.68 13.57
C GLU A 145 4.48 -2.83 14.83
N SER A 146 4.89 -1.56 14.79
CA SER A 146 4.72 -0.59 15.89
C SER A 146 3.93 0.63 15.43
N HIS A 147 3.36 1.36 16.39
CA HIS A 147 2.61 2.59 16.14
C HIS A 147 3.43 3.62 15.37
N THR A 148 4.67 3.84 15.82
CA THR A 148 5.69 4.68 15.19
C THR A 148 7.05 3.99 15.29
N TYR A 149 7.94 4.31 14.36
CA TYR A 149 9.37 4.03 14.46
C TYR A 149 10.15 4.87 13.45
N SER A 150 11.45 5.02 13.69
CA SER A 150 12.36 5.64 12.74
C SER A 150 12.46 4.85 11.44
N LEU A 151 12.55 5.56 10.31
CA LEU A 151 12.83 4.99 9.00
C LEU A 151 14.18 4.25 8.96
N ASP A 152 15.08 4.56 9.89
CA ASP A 152 16.40 3.93 10.04
C ASP A 152 16.38 2.63 10.85
N SER A 153 15.24 2.25 11.41
CA SER A 153 15.08 1.00 12.14
C SER A 153 15.08 -0.24 11.25
N ASP A 154 15.50 -1.38 11.82
CA ASP A 154 15.30 -2.69 11.20
C ASP A 154 13.81 -3.05 11.07
N ALA A 155 12.95 -2.47 11.90
CA ALA A 155 11.50 -2.66 11.83
C ALA A 155 10.94 -2.18 10.48
N PHE A 156 11.39 -1.02 9.99
CA PHE A 156 11.03 -0.53 8.65
C PHE A 156 11.36 -1.56 7.57
N LYS A 157 12.57 -2.12 7.60
CA LYS A 157 13.00 -3.14 6.63
C LYS A 157 12.13 -4.39 6.68
N ARG A 158 11.83 -4.89 7.89
CA ARG A 158 11.00 -6.09 8.08
C ARG A 158 9.57 -5.88 7.59
N ASP A 159 8.96 -4.74 7.92
CA ASP A 159 7.59 -4.42 7.51
C ASP A 159 7.48 -4.28 6.00
N ILE A 160 8.43 -3.62 5.34
CA ILE A 160 8.44 -3.51 3.87
C ILE A 160 8.61 -4.88 3.21
N ILE A 161 9.47 -5.76 3.72
CA ILE A 161 9.62 -7.14 3.19
C ILE A 161 8.33 -7.94 3.37
N LYS A 162 7.71 -7.86 4.56
CA LYS A 162 6.43 -8.51 4.85
C LYS A 162 5.33 -8.00 3.91
N PHE A 163 5.23 -6.69 3.75
CA PHE A 163 4.27 -6.04 2.88
C PHE A 163 4.49 -6.42 1.40
N ALA A 164 5.74 -6.49 0.94
CA ALA A 164 6.07 -6.99 -0.38
C ALA A 164 5.54 -8.41 -0.61
N GLY A 165 5.64 -9.29 0.40
CA GLY A 165 5.05 -10.62 0.39
C GLY A 165 3.53 -10.61 0.27
N ILE A 166 2.85 -9.75 1.04
CA ILE A 166 1.39 -9.56 0.97
C ILE A 166 0.97 -9.12 -0.44
N CYS A 167 1.64 -8.12 -1.01
CA CYS A 167 1.40 -7.64 -2.37
C CYS A 167 1.54 -8.77 -3.41
N ARG A 168 2.57 -9.61 -3.30
CA ARG A 168 2.75 -10.77 -4.22
C ARG A 168 1.60 -11.77 -4.12
N VAL A 169 1.14 -12.08 -2.91
CA VAL A 169 0.01 -13.00 -2.70
C VAL A 169 -1.26 -12.41 -3.30
N VAL A 170 -1.57 -11.15 -2.99
CA VAL A 170 -2.77 -10.48 -3.52
C VAL A 170 -2.74 -10.39 -5.03
N LYS A 171 -1.60 -10.02 -5.62
CA LYS A 171 -1.41 -9.97 -7.07
C LYS A 171 -1.56 -11.35 -7.73
N GLY A 172 -1.02 -12.40 -7.11
CA GLY A 172 -1.10 -13.77 -7.65
C GLY A 172 -2.49 -14.41 -7.54
N LEU A 173 -3.29 -14.03 -6.53
CA LEU A 173 -4.66 -14.51 -6.36
C LEU A 173 -5.69 -13.73 -7.19
N LYS A 174 -5.40 -12.46 -7.52
CA LYS A 174 -6.30 -11.60 -8.29
C LYS A 174 -6.51 -12.17 -9.70
N GLY A 175 -7.76 -12.43 -10.07
CA GLY A 175 -8.12 -13.03 -11.35
C GLY A 175 -7.68 -14.49 -11.52
N LEU A 176 -7.33 -15.20 -10.43
CA LEU A 176 -6.91 -16.60 -10.48
C LEU A 176 -8.02 -17.47 -11.07
N ARG A 177 -7.63 -18.39 -11.97
CA ARG A 177 -8.52 -19.40 -12.55
C ARG A 177 -8.14 -20.79 -12.06
N VAL A 178 -9.06 -21.49 -11.42
CA VAL A 178 -8.84 -22.82 -10.86
C VAL A 178 -9.61 -23.84 -11.67
N GLY A 179 -8.90 -24.72 -12.39
CA GLY A 179 -9.51 -25.87 -13.07
C GLY A 179 -9.94 -26.93 -12.06
N ALA A 180 -11.23 -27.25 -12.00
CA ALA A 180 -11.79 -28.28 -11.14
C ALA A 180 -12.10 -29.53 -11.98
N VAL A 181 -11.27 -30.55 -11.85
CA VAL A 181 -11.39 -31.79 -12.63
C VAL A 181 -12.18 -32.84 -11.84
N GLY A 182 -13.33 -33.24 -12.38
CA GLY A 182 -14.22 -34.20 -11.74
C GLY A 182 -14.87 -33.64 -10.46
N THR A 183 -15.49 -34.54 -9.67
CA THR A 183 -16.22 -34.16 -8.46
C THR A 183 -15.47 -34.49 -7.19
N ARG A 184 -15.72 -33.73 -6.12
CA ARG A 184 -15.18 -34.01 -4.78
C ARG A 184 -15.61 -35.41 -4.30
N PRO A 185 -14.68 -36.29 -3.86
CA PRO A 185 -15.03 -37.63 -3.39
C PRO A 185 -15.98 -37.61 -2.18
N ILE A 186 -16.92 -38.55 -2.10
CA ILE A 186 -18.04 -38.56 -1.13
C ILE A 186 -17.56 -38.36 0.32
N GLY A 187 -16.54 -39.11 0.76
CA GLY A 187 -16.04 -39.11 2.14
C GLY A 187 -15.35 -37.82 2.60
N PHE A 188 -14.95 -36.93 1.70
CA PHE A 188 -14.13 -35.76 2.04
C PHE A 188 -14.97 -34.50 2.26
N GLN A 189 -15.83 -34.47 3.27
CA GLN A 189 -16.75 -33.33 3.47
C GLN A 189 -16.03 -32.00 3.77
N THR A 190 -14.84 -32.05 4.34
CA THR A 190 -14.00 -30.86 4.63
C THR A 190 -13.47 -30.15 3.38
N MET A 191 -13.57 -30.80 2.20
CA MET A 191 -13.16 -30.25 0.91
C MET A 191 -14.30 -29.55 0.16
N ARG A 192 -15.42 -29.25 0.83
CA ARG A 192 -16.50 -28.45 0.25
C ARG A 192 -16.04 -27.00 0.08
N PHE A 193 -16.36 -26.42 -1.07
CA PHE A 193 -16.11 -25.01 -1.35
C PHE A 193 -17.33 -24.39 -2.06
N SER A 194 -17.34 -23.06 -2.16
CA SER A 194 -18.40 -22.32 -2.85
C SER A 194 -17.77 -21.47 -3.95
N GLU A 195 -18.09 -21.79 -5.20
CA GLU A 195 -17.67 -21.01 -6.37
C GLU A 195 -18.13 -19.55 -6.26
N LYS A 196 -19.28 -19.30 -5.64
CA LYS A 196 -19.79 -17.95 -5.39
C LYS A 196 -18.88 -17.14 -4.46
N ILE A 197 -18.34 -17.77 -3.41
CA ILE A 197 -17.43 -17.11 -2.47
C ILE A 197 -16.08 -16.84 -3.15
N LEU A 198 -15.57 -17.79 -3.94
CA LEU A 198 -14.34 -17.61 -4.71
C LEU A 198 -14.49 -16.50 -5.74
N GLN A 199 -15.63 -16.44 -6.45
CA GLN A 199 -15.90 -15.39 -7.44
C GLN A 199 -15.97 -14.00 -6.80
N GLN A 200 -16.49 -13.87 -5.57
CA GLN A 200 -16.45 -12.62 -4.81
C GLN A 200 -15.03 -12.17 -4.43
N ALA A 201 -14.10 -13.13 -4.34
CA ALA A 201 -12.67 -12.89 -4.14
C ALA A 201 -11.89 -12.74 -5.45
N ASP A 202 -12.58 -12.59 -6.60
CA ASP A 202 -11.97 -12.51 -7.94
C ASP A 202 -11.22 -13.78 -8.36
N ILE A 203 -11.69 -14.94 -7.87
CA ILE A 203 -11.17 -16.27 -8.23
C ILE A 203 -12.27 -17.02 -8.96
N THR A 204 -12.01 -17.43 -10.20
CA THR A 204 -12.96 -18.19 -11.03
C THR A 204 -12.63 -19.68 -10.98
N VAL A 205 -13.62 -20.50 -10.63
CA VAL A 205 -13.53 -21.96 -10.79
C VAL A 205 -14.02 -22.33 -12.17
N VAL A 206 -13.28 -23.19 -12.86
CA VAL A 206 -13.60 -23.69 -14.20
C VAL A 206 -13.79 -25.20 -14.07
N PRO A 207 -15.03 -25.72 -14.01
CA PRO A 207 -15.26 -27.15 -14.01
C PRO A 207 -14.82 -27.74 -15.36
N VAL A 208 -14.08 -28.85 -15.31
CA VAL A 208 -13.61 -29.59 -16.48
C VAL A 208 -14.00 -31.05 -16.28
N ASP A 209 -14.67 -31.62 -17.28
CA ASP A 209 -15.02 -33.03 -17.24
C ASP A 209 -13.77 -33.91 -17.40
N MET A 210 -13.75 -35.05 -16.71
CA MET A 210 -12.60 -35.95 -16.80
C MET A 210 -12.40 -36.50 -18.22
N SER A 211 -13.48 -36.71 -18.97
CA SER A 211 -13.42 -37.17 -20.37
C SER A 211 -12.70 -36.18 -21.28
N GLU A 212 -12.79 -34.87 -21.04
CA GLU A 212 -12.06 -33.86 -21.82
C GLU A 212 -10.54 -33.92 -21.62
N ILE A 213 -10.09 -34.48 -20.49
CA ILE A 213 -8.67 -34.61 -20.17
C ILE A 213 -8.10 -35.95 -20.62
N ILE A 214 -8.87 -37.03 -20.49
CA ILE A 214 -8.38 -38.40 -20.73
C ILE A 214 -8.55 -38.83 -22.20
N GLY A 215 -9.50 -38.23 -22.94
CA GLY A 215 -9.79 -38.57 -24.34
C GLY A 215 -10.85 -39.64 -24.51
#